data_AF-A0A1I8BDJ6-F1
#
_entry.id   AF-A0A1I8BDJ6-F1
#
_cell.length_a   1.000
_cell.length_b   1.000
_cell.length_c   1.000
_cell.angle_alpha   90.00
_cell.angle_beta   90.00
_cell.angle_gamma   90.00
#
_symmetry.space_group_name_H-M   'P 1'
#
loop_
_entity.id
_entity.type
_entity.pdbx_description
1 polymer ?
#
loop_
_entity_poly.entity_id
_entity_poly.type
_entity_poly.pdbx_seq_one_letter_code
_entity_poly.pdbx_strand_id
1 'polypeptide(L)'
;MSQLAKESYNNNQHNVSFLSSYLLGDLQQCLEILIENGRIPEATFFAHTYAPSQVPRLVSLWRDAASQSLSGISKRNVGESLADPLKYGNLFPGYDKALAAEKQRDGCQNGVEDELKDVVESELKSLNGTVTDQEEQDSSEQLSAEEEVEEDKES
;
A
#
# COMPACT_ATOMS: atom_id res chain seq x y z
N MET A 1 18.94 -15.14 -2.12
CA MET A 1 17.74 -15.15 -2.99
C MET A 1 17.30 -13.74 -3.42
N SER A 2 17.27 -12.73 -2.54
CA SER A 2 16.84 -11.36 -2.94
C SER A 2 17.70 -10.73 -4.06
N GLN A 3 19.02 -10.87 -4.00
CA GLN A 3 19.91 -10.38 -5.06
C GLN A 3 19.63 -11.04 -6.41
N LEU A 4 19.44 -12.37 -6.41
CA LEU A 4 19.09 -13.13 -7.62
C LEU A 4 17.77 -12.66 -8.22
N ALA A 5 16.74 -12.40 -7.40
CA ALA A 5 15.46 -11.90 -7.87
C ALA A 5 15.60 -10.57 -8.64
N LYS A 6 16.41 -9.64 -8.11
CA LYS A 6 16.68 -8.32 -8.71
C LYS A 6 17.52 -8.43 -9.98
N GLU A 7 18.60 -9.20 -9.94
CA GLU A 7 19.48 -9.40 -11.11
C GLU A 7 18.73 -10.08 -12.25
N SER A 8 17.96 -11.14 -11.96
CA SER A 8 17.14 -11.82 -12.95
C SER A 8 16.04 -10.90 -13.51
N TYR A 9 15.44 -10.03 -12.68
CA TYR A 9 14.49 -9.04 -13.16
C TYR A 9 15.13 -8.08 -14.16
N ASN A 10 16.27 -7.49 -13.81
CA ASN A 10 17.03 -6.58 -14.69
C ASN A 10 17.49 -7.26 -15.98
N ASN A 11 17.78 -8.56 -15.93
CA ASN A 11 18.19 -9.36 -17.07
C ASN A 11 16.99 -9.88 -17.91
N ASN A 12 15.77 -9.41 -17.67
CA ASN A 12 14.53 -9.87 -18.31
C ASN A 12 14.28 -11.39 -18.18
N GLN A 13 14.84 -12.02 -17.15
CA GLN A 13 14.62 -13.42 -16.80
C GLN A 13 13.44 -13.55 -15.84
N HIS A 14 12.24 -13.22 -16.34
CA HIS A 14 11.03 -13.12 -15.53
C HIS A 14 10.68 -14.40 -14.75
N ASN A 15 10.89 -15.58 -15.34
CA ASN A 15 10.61 -16.85 -14.66
C ASN A 15 11.48 -17.06 -13.41
N VAL A 16 12.78 -16.73 -13.51
CA VAL A 16 13.73 -16.89 -12.40
C VAL A 16 13.48 -15.83 -11.34
N SER A 17 13.20 -14.59 -11.76
CA SER A 17 12.85 -13.49 -10.86
C SER A 17 11.55 -13.78 -10.09
N PHE A 18 10.52 -14.29 -10.78
CA PHE A 18 9.25 -14.67 -10.17
C PHE A 18 9.44 -15.77 -9.12
N LEU A 19 10.13 -16.87 -9.47
CA LEU A 19 10.37 -17.96 -8.53
C LEU A 19 11.22 -17.52 -7.33
N SER A 20 12.23 -16.68 -7.56
CA SER A 20 13.07 -16.15 -6.49
C SER A 20 12.27 -15.27 -5.53
N SER A 21 11.39 -14.42 -6.04
CA SER A 21 10.50 -13.55 -5.25
C SER A 21 9.44 -14.38 -4.50
N TYR A 22 8.87 -15.39 -5.16
CA TYR A 22 7.89 -16.30 -4.57
C TYR A 22 8.47 -17.06 -3.37
N LEU A 23 9.70 -17.57 -3.49
CA LEU A 23 10.38 -18.27 -2.40
C LEU A 23 10.77 -17.34 -1.24
N LEU A 24 10.91 -16.04 -1.48
CA LEU A 24 11.11 -15.04 -0.43
C LEU A 24 9.80 -14.63 0.26
N GLY A 25 8.65 -15.03 -0.30
CA GLY A 25 7.33 -14.61 0.17
C GLY A 25 6.91 -13.21 -0.31
N ASP A 26 7.64 -12.61 -1.26
CA ASP A 26 7.30 -11.30 -1.82
C ASP A 26 6.24 -11.45 -2.92
N LEU A 27 4.99 -11.58 -2.48
CA LEU A 27 3.83 -11.75 -3.35
C LEU A 27 3.56 -10.51 -4.21
N GLN A 28 3.89 -9.32 -3.69
CA GLN A 28 3.67 -8.07 -4.40
C GLN A 28 4.57 -7.98 -5.64
N GLN A 29 5.86 -8.30 -5.49
CA GLN A 29 6.79 -8.34 -6.62
C GLN A 29 6.41 -9.42 -7.63
N CYS A 30 5.94 -10.59 -7.17
CA CYS A 30 5.42 -11.64 -8.05
C CYS A 30 4.25 -11.15 -8.92
N LEU A 31 3.32 -10.38 -8.35
CA LEU A 31 2.20 -9.81 -9.07
C LEU A 31 2.67 -8.77 -10.09
N GLU A 32 3.57 -7.87 -9.71
CA GLU A 32 4.08 -6.82 -10.60
C GLU A 32 4.75 -7.43 -11.84
N ILE A 33 5.60 -8.44 -11.66
CA ILE A 33 6.26 -9.16 -12.77
C ILE A 33 5.23 -9.72 -13.76
N LEU A 34 4.09 -10.24 -13.28
CA LEU A 34 3.06 -10.80 -14.16
C LEU A 34 2.27 -9.71 -14.88
N ILE A 35 2.01 -8.58 -14.22
CA ILE A 35 1.30 -7.43 -14.80
C ILE A 35 2.14 -6.78 -15.90
N GLU A 36 3.42 -6.51 -15.63
CA GLU A 36 4.36 -5.89 -16.58
C GLU A 36 4.54 -6.73 -17.85
N ASN A 37 4.53 -8.06 -17.71
CA ASN A 37 4.61 -8.99 -18.83
C ASN A 37 3.28 -9.17 -19.59
N GLY A 38 2.22 -8.43 -19.22
CA GLY A 38 0.90 -8.53 -19.86
C GLY A 38 0.16 -9.85 -19.56
N ARG A 39 0.59 -10.60 -18.54
CA ARG A 39 0.00 -11.89 -18.14
C ARG A 39 -1.02 -11.70 -17.01
N ILE A 40 -1.95 -10.76 -17.21
CA ILE A 40 -2.96 -10.36 -16.22
C ILE A 40 -3.87 -11.52 -15.75
N PRO A 41 -4.31 -12.46 -16.62
CA PRO A 41 -5.11 -13.60 -16.16
C PRO A 41 -4.38 -14.44 -15.12
N GLU A 42 -3.08 -14.68 -15.32
CA GLU A 42 -2.25 -15.45 -14.39
C GLU A 42 -2.02 -14.69 -13.09
N ALA A 43 -1.76 -13.38 -13.17
CA ALA A 43 -1.68 -12.51 -11.99
C ALA A 43 -2.97 -12.58 -11.15
N THR A 44 -4.12 -12.57 -11.82
CA THR A 44 -5.43 -12.62 -11.15
C THR A 44 -5.64 -13.95 -10.43
N PHE A 45 -5.32 -15.09 -11.08
CA PHE A 45 -5.40 -16.40 -10.43
C PHE A 45 -4.40 -16.56 -9.29
N PHE A 46 -3.20 -16.00 -9.44
CA PHE A 46 -2.20 -15.98 -8.38
C PHE A 46 -2.69 -15.18 -7.17
N ALA A 47 -3.21 -13.96 -7.38
CA ALA A 47 -3.80 -13.15 -6.32
C ALA A 47 -4.96 -13.85 -5.64
N HIS A 48 -5.84 -14.51 -6.38
CA HIS A 48 -6.96 -15.25 -5.78
C HIS A 48 -6.51 -16.31 -4.76
N THR A 49 -5.33 -16.90 -4.97
CA THR A 49 -4.80 -17.96 -4.09
C THR A 49 -3.99 -17.41 -2.92
N TYR A 50 -3.19 -16.36 -3.15
CA TYR A 50 -2.20 -15.89 -2.17
C TYR A 50 -2.48 -14.49 -1.59
N ALA A 51 -3.16 -13.63 -2.34
CA ALA A 51 -3.46 -12.24 -1.98
C ALA A 51 -4.88 -11.83 -2.45
N PRO A 52 -5.94 -12.42 -1.87
CA PRO A 52 -7.32 -12.21 -2.31
C PRO A 52 -7.74 -10.73 -2.30
N SER A 53 -7.14 -9.89 -1.46
CA SER A 53 -7.33 -8.44 -1.42
C SER A 53 -7.05 -7.72 -2.75
N GLN A 54 -6.11 -8.24 -3.56
CA GLN A 54 -5.71 -7.64 -4.84
C GLN A 54 -6.58 -8.09 -6.02
N VAL A 55 -7.41 -9.13 -5.85
CA VAL A 55 -8.25 -9.69 -6.92
C VAL A 55 -9.15 -8.65 -7.59
N PRO A 56 -9.90 -7.79 -6.87
CA PRO A 56 -10.79 -6.81 -7.51
C PRO A 56 -10.05 -5.82 -8.42
N ARG A 57 -8.84 -5.41 -8.01
CA ARG A 57 -7.96 -4.54 -8.80
C ARG A 57 -7.52 -5.24 -10.09
N LEU A 58 -7.08 -6.49 -9.99
CA LEU A 58 -6.57 -7.25 -11.13
C LEU A 58 -7.67 -7.66 -12.11
N VAL A 59 -8.86 -8.01 -11.62
CA VAL A 59 -10.03 -8.28 -12.47
C VAL A 59 -10.42 -7.04 -13.26
N SER A 60 -10.38 -5.86 -12.63
CA SER A 60 -10.61 -4.59 -13.32
C SER A 60 -9.59 -4.36 -14.44
N LEU A 61 -8.30 -4.54 -14.14
CA LEU A 61 -7.24 -4.41 -15.13
C LEU A 61 -7.36 -5.45 -16.26
N TRP A 62 -7.80 -6.67 -15.93
CA TRP A 62 -8.02 -7.72 -16.92
C TRP A 62 -9.17 -7.35 -17.86
N ARG A 63 -10.28 -6.84 -17.34
CA ARG A 63 -11.39 -6.34 -18.16
C ARG A 63 -10.92 -5.26 -19.13
N ASP A 64 -10.12 -4.31 -18.65
CA ASP A 64 -9.61 -3.21 -19.46
C ASP A 64 -8.66 -3.73 -20.55
N ALA A 65 -7.70 -4.60 -20.19
CA ALA A 65 -6.78 -5.20 -21.15
C ALA A 65 -7.48 -6.09 -22.19
N ALA A 66 -8.52 -6.84 -21.77
CA ALA A 66 -9.32 -7.66 -22.66
C ALA A 66 -10.11 -6.81 -23.67
N SER A 67 -10.55 -5.60 -23.27
CA SER A 67 -11.21 -4.66 -24.16
C SER A 67 -10.27 -4.03 -25.19
N GLN A 68 -9.01 -3.77 -24.81
CA GLN A 68 -8.00 -3.11 -25.65
C GLN A 68 -7.32 -4.08 -26.65
N SER A 69 -7.12 -5.34 -26.27
CA SER A 69 -6.39 -6.34 -27.09
C SER A 69 -7.15 -6.78 -28.36
N LEU A 70 -8.34 -6.25 -28.64
CA LEU A 70 -9.32 -6.94 -29.48
C LEU A 70 -9.84 -6.18 -30.72
N SER A 71 -9.17 -6.42 -31.85
CA SER A 71 -9.71 -6.26 -33.21
C SER A 71 -10.47 -7.52 -33.71
N GLY A 72 -10.55 -8.60 -32.92
CA GLY A 72 -11.16 -9.88 -33.31
C GLY A 72 -12.57 -10.11 -32.76
N ILE A 73 -13.56 -10.38 -33.64
CA ILE A 73 -14.99 -10.54 -33.32
C ILE A 73 -15.31 -11.53 -32.16
N SER A 74 -14.47 -12.51 -31.86
CA SER A 74 -14.79 -13.63 -30.95
C SER A 74 -14.45 -13.45 -29.47
N LYS A 75 -13.67 -12.42 -29.08
CA LYS A 75 -13.28 -12.23 -27.65
C LYS A 75 -13.98 -11.05 -26.96
N ARG A 76 -14.98 -10.45 -27.60
CA ARG A 76 -15.59 -9.17 -27.17
C ARG A 76 -16.33 -9.29 -25.81
N ASN A 77 -16.68 -10.51 -25.43
CA ASN A 77 -17.48 -10.80 -24.23
C ASN A 77 -16.61 -11.26 -23.05
N VAL A 78 -15.28 -11.35 -23.19
CA VAL A 78 -14.41 -11.84 -22.11
C VAL A 78 -14.45 -10.90 -20.92
N GLY A 79 -14.35 -9.58 -21.15
CA GLY A 79 -14.43 -8.58 -20.07
C GLY A 79 -15.80 -8.57 -19.36
N GLU A 80 -16.89 -8.80 -20.09
CA GLU A 80 -18.24 -8.84 -19.52
C GLU A 80 -18.53 -10.14 -18.76
N SER A 81 -17.82 -11.22 -19.09
CA SER A 81 -17.95 -12.52 -18.42
C SER A 81 -17.14 -12.61 -17.13
N LEU A 82 -16.22 -11.65 -16.88
CA LEU A 82 -15.43 -11.60 -15.65
C LEU A 82 -16.28 -11.02 -14.51
N ALA A 83 -16.51 -11.84 -13.48
CA ALA A 83 -17.26 -11.45 -12.30
C ALA A 83 -16.33 -10.92 -11.21
N ASP A 84 -16.68 -9.76 -10.63
CA ASP A 84 -15.98 -9.21 -9.46
C ASP A 84 -16.44 -9.92 -8.17
N PRO A 85 -15.50 -10.37 -7.30
CA PRO A 85 -15.85 -11.06 -6.06
C PRO A 85 -16.58 -10.15 -5.06
N LEU A 86 -16.34 -8.83 -5.11
CA LEU A 86 -17.03 -7.85 -4.26
C LEU A 86 -18.47 -7.58 -4.73
N LYS A 87 -18.70 -7.58 -6.05
CA LYS A 87 -20.01 -7.25 -6.64
C LYS A 87 -20.96 -8.45 -6.63
N TYR A 88 -20.40 -9.65 -6.77
CA TYR A 88 -21.16 -10.89 -6.90
C TYR A 88 -20.72 -11.93 -5.87
N GLY A 89 -20.78 -11.57 -4.57
CA GLY A 89 -20.33 -12.45 -3.48
C GLY A 89 -21.01 -13.82 -3.45
N ASN A 90 -22.22 -13.96 -4.01
CA ASN A 90 -22.92 -15.24 -4.14
C ASN A 90 -22.22 -16.23 -5.09
N LEU A 91 -21.39 -15.76 -6.04
CA LEU A 91 -20.60 -16.62 -6.91
C LEU A 91 -19.29 -17.10 -6.26
N PHE A 92 -18.87 -16.48 -5.16
CA PHE A 92 -17.58 -16.74 -4.52
C PHE A 92 -17.74 -17.11 -3.04
N PRO A 93 -18.33 -18.28 -2.72
CA PRO A 93 -18.49 -18.73 -1.35
C PRO A 93 -17.11 -18.90 -0.68
N GLY A 94 -16.93 -18.28 0.49
CA GLY A 94 -15.68 -18.39 1.25
C GLY A 94 -14.62 -17.34 0.92
N TYR A 95 -14.88 -16.40 0.01
CA TYR A 95 -13.96 -15.29 -0.26
C TYR A 95 -13.66 -14.45 0.99
N ASP A 96 -14.65 -14.21 1.85
CA ASP A 96 -14.45 -13.51 3.13
C ASP A 96 -13.48 -14.24 4.07
N LYS A 97 -13.51 -15.58 4.06
CA LYS A 97 -12.57 -16.39 4.84
C LYS A 97 -11.16 -16.28 4.29
N ALA A 98 -11.01 -16.22 2.97
CA ALA A 98 -9.72 -16.02 2.31
C ALA A 98 -9.14 -14.64 2.66
N LEU A 99 -9.96 -13.58 2.65
CA LEU A 99 -9.56 -12.23 3.08
C LEU A 99 -9.15 -12.20 4.56
N ALA A 100 -9.88 -12.90 5.44
CA ALA A 100 -9.51 -13.01 6.85
C ALA A 100 -8.18 -13.77 7.05
N ALA A 101 -7.96 -14.84 6.30
CA ALA A 101 -6.72 -15.62 6.35
C ALA A 101 -5.52 -14.81 5.83
N GLU A 102 -5.69 -14.02 4.77
CA GLU A 102 -4.67 -13.09 4.28
C GLU A 102 -4.30 -12.05 5.35
N LYS A 103 -5.30 -11.42 5.96
CA LYS A 103 -5.06 -10.45 7.05
C LYS A 103 -4.32 -11.10 8.23
N GLN A 104 -4.65 -12.33 8.58
CA GLN A 104 -3.93 -13.04 9.63
C GLN A 104 -2.47 -13.32 9.24
N ARG A 105 -2.23 -13.71 7.98
CA ARG A 105 -0.87 -13.92 7.45
C ARG A 105 -0.05 -12.63 7.54
N ASP A 106 -0.60 -11.52 7.06
CA ASP A 106 0.09 -10.22 7.06
C ASP A 106 0.24 -9.67 8.48
N GLY A 107 -0.78 -9.84 9.34
CA GLY A 107 -0.73 -9.44 10.75
C GLY A 107 0.33 -10.20 11.55
N CYS A 108 0.52 -11.50 11.30
CA CYS A 108 1.60 -12.27 11.92
C CYS A 108 3.00 -11.87 11.41
N GLN A 109 3.11 -11.37 10.17
CA GLN A 109 4.38 -10.88 9.61
C GLN A 109 4.70 -9.45 10.08
N ASN A 110 3.68 -8.64 10.31
CA ASN A 110 3.77 -7.23 10.71
C ASN A 110 3.60 -7.00 12.23
N GLY A 111 3.58 -8.06 13.05
CA GLY A 111 3.47 -7.94 14.51
C GLY A 111 4.56 -7.08 15.16
N VAL A 112 5.64 -6.77 14.43
CA VAL A 112 6.68 -5.83 14.85
C VAL A 112 6.23 -4.37 14.70
N GLU A 113 5.39 -4.06 13.72
CA GLU A 113 4.99 -2.68 13.38
C GLU A 113 3.82 -2.15 14.22
N ASP A 114 2.88 -3.01 14.62
CA ASP A 114 1.78 -2.59 15.51
C ASP A 114 2.25 -2.44 16.96
N GLU A 115 3.22 -3.24 17.44
CA GLU A 115 3.85 -3.00 18.74
C GLU A 115 4.62 -1.66 18.76
N LEU A 116 5.24 -1.28 17.64
CA LEU A 116 5.90 0.02 17.49
C LEU A 116 4.91 1.19 17.50
N LYS A 117 3.71 1.03 16.93
CA LYS A 117 2.68 2.08 16.96
C LYS A 117 2.10 2.31 18.35
N ASP A 118 1.83 1.24 19.10
CA ASP A 118 1.35 1.37 20.49
C ASP A 118 2.40 2.03 21.39
N VAL A 119 3.69 1.71 21.21
CA VAL A 119 4.78 2.37 21.93
C VAL A 119 4.90 3.84 21.52
N VAL A 120 4.88 4.16 20.21
CA VAL A 120 4.97 5.54 19.71
C VAL A 120 3.77 6.40 20.13
N GLU A 121 2.57 5.82 20.16
CA GLU A 121 1.35 6.51 20.57
C GLU A 121 1.31 6.73 22.10
N SER A 122 1.93 5.83 22.88
CA SER A 122 2.14 6.04 24.32
C SER A 122 3.16 7.14 24.63
N GLU A 123 4.25 7.25 23.84
CA GLU A 123 5.29 8.27 23.97
C GLU A 123 4.78 9.68 23.58
N LEU A 124 4.02 9.80 22.49
CA LEU A 124 3.41 11.08 22.08
C LEU A 124 2.39 11.61 23.11
N LYS A 125 1.69 10.73 23.82
CA LYS A 125 0.79 11.10 24.92
C LYS A 125 1.53 11.62 26.15
N SER A 126 2.73 11.12 26.40
CA SER A 126 3.59 11.56 27.51
C SER A 126 4.17 12.97 27.25
N LEU A 127 4.57 13.26 26.01
CA LEU A 127 5.18 14.54 25.62
C LEU A 127 4.19 15.70 25.52
N ASN A 128 2.92 15.46 25.16
CA ASN A 128 1.89 16.50 25.12
C ASN A 128 1.25 16.78 26.49
N GLY A 129 1.67 16.10 27.56
CA GLY A 129 1.16 16.29 28.92
C GLY A 129 1.83 17.41 29.73
N THR A 130 2.84 18.10 29.19
CA THR A 130 3.72 19.02 29.96
C THR A 130 3.70 20.48 29.54
N VAL A 131 2.83 20.92 28.62
CA VAL A 131 2.77 22.34 28.16
C VAL A 131 1.37 22.95 28.30
N THR A 132 0.68 22.76 29.44
CA THR A 132 -0.55 23.54 29.74
C THR A 132 -0.73 23.93 31.21
N ASP A 133 0.33 24.09 32.01
CA ASP A 133 0.19 24.57 33.40
C ASP A 133 1.19 25.68 33.81
N GLN A 134 1.87 26.35 32.87
CA GLN A 134 2.79 27.45 33.20
C GLN A 134 2.67 28.66 32.25
N GLU A 135 1.46 29.16 32.03
CA GLU A 135 1.25 30.53 31.52
C GLU A 135 0.08 31.23 32.23
N GLU A 136 -0.04 31.09 33.55
CA GLU A 136 -0.83 32.02 34.35
C GLU A 136 -0.13 32.32 35.68
N GLN A 137 0.98 33.08 35.62
CA GLN A 137 1.43 34.01 36.67
C GLN A 137 2.84 34.50 36.34
N ASP A 138 2.94 35.56 35.53
CA ASP A 138 3.71 36.74 35.96
C ASP A 138 3.27 37.95 35.13
N SER A 139 2.25 38.63 35.63
CA SER A 139 1.94 40.00 35.24
C SER A 139 2.65 40.93 36.22
N SER A 140 3.14 42.06 35.70
CA SER A 140 3.54 43.30 36.39
C SER A 140 5.03 43.45 36.77
N GLU A 141 5.59 44.60 36.34
CA GLU A 141 6.99 45.09 36.43
C GLU A 141 7.81 44.74 35.16
N GLN A 142 8.22 45.64 34.26
CA GLN A 142 8.56 47.05 34.36
C GLN A 142 8.14 47.84 33.10
N LEU A 143 7.39 48.92 33.34
CA LEU A 143 7.49 50.16 32.60
C LEU A 143 8.89 50.75 32.81
N SER A 144 9.65 51.00 31.75
CA SER A 144 10.53 52.17 31.54
C SER A 144 11.69 51.81 30.60
N ALA A 145 11.95 52.70 29.63
CA ALA A 145 13.08 52.71 28.69
C ALA A 145 12.85 51.81 27.44
N GLU A 146 12.90 52.27 26.19
CA GLU A 146 13.28 53.55 25.60
C GLU A 146 12.34 53.90 24.44
N GLU A 147 11.71 55.08 24.56
CA GLU A 147 11.28 55.90 23.43
C GLU A 147 12.52 56.65 22.91
N GLU A 148 12.55 56.92 21.60
CA GLU A 148 13.58 57.66 20.83
C GLU A 148 14.83 56.81 20.49
N VAL A 149 15.30 56.67 19.25
CA VAL A 149 15.80 57.72 18.33
C VAL A 149 16.00 57.14 16.91
N GLU A 150 15.68 57.96 15.89
CA GLU A 150 16.13 58.00 14.46
C GLU A 150 15.83 56.81 13.53
N GLU A 151 15.03 56.94 12.45
CA GLU A 151 14.98 57.94 11.36
C GLU A 151 16.29 58.00 10.54
N ASP A 152 16.36 57.25 9.42
CA ASP A 152 16.87 57.68 8.10
C ASP A 152 16.86 56.45 7.15
N LYS A 153 15.97 56.39 6.15
CA LYS A 153 16.11 56.91 4.77
C LYS A 153 17.31 56.37 3.98
N GLU A 154 16.96 55.51 3.02
CA GLU A 154 17.26 55.68 1.59
C GLU A 154 18.72 55.93 1.17
N SER A 155 19.36 54.88 0.63
CA SER A 155 20.16 54.92 -0.61
C SER A 155 20.43 53.51 -1.13
#